data_AF-A0A0A3J6F7-F1
#
_entry.id   AF-A0A0A3J6F7-F1
#
_cell.length_a   1.000
_cell.length_b   1.000
_cell.length_c   1.000
_cell.angle_alpha   90.00
_cell.angle_beta   90.00
_cell.angle_gamma   90.00
#
_symmetry.space_group_name_H-M   'P 1'
#
loop_
_entity.id
_entity.type
_entity.pdbx_description
1 polymer ?
#
loop_
_entity_poly.entity_id
_entity_poly.type
_entity_poly.pdbx_seq_one_letter_code
_entity_poly.pdbx_strand_id
1 'polypeptide(L)'
;MRILNGRYLVDGVETIVHLSEMNKQTYKKRFKGKLYCPTGGCPALLSYSGGKRAHFKTWRRRQHSDGCIYNINRELVEIEQSLLEDKTFTISGHRKQNALREAARLFGGEGAEKETVKNKTTTQHLQSRQKNKYKKRHIQMTLYDGDFLEDDTLVKGKAIRKRFVDEIKQKDVGQVRLVLGFIQHALLVGEVADLSIEHNEARMKVVFPEEFVAERLNSSYLNKFTAIPKAIEIGNPLTFAGVGNIRVNESGQWELVIYSGADFKINNLDLTVFAKSFAD
;
A
#
# COMPACT_ATOMS: atom_id res chain seq x y z
N MET A 1 6.05 1.85 -27.16
CA MET A 1 6.54 2.41 -28.45
C MET A 1 8.07 2.47 -28.44
N ARG A 2 8.75 2.00 -29.50
CA ARG A 2 10.22 1.93 -29.59
C ARG A 2 10.72 2.99 -30.59
N ILE A 3 11.61 3.87 -30.15
CA ILE A 3 12.21 4.89 -31.03
C ILE A 3 13.52 4.31 -31.59
N LEU A 4 13.62 4.26 -32.92
CA LEU A 4 14.77 3.68 -33.64
C LEU A 4 15.72 4.73 -34.23
N ASN A 5 15.24 5.96 -34.41
CA ASN A 5 16.02 7.06 -34.97
C ASN A 5 15.95 8.25 -34.01
N GLY A 6 16.97 9.10 -33.99
CA GLY A 6 16.95 10.36 -33.26
C GLY A 6 17.61 11.48 -34.07
N ARG A 7 17.20 12.72 -33.85
CA ARG A 7 17.87 13.89 -34.43
C ARG A 7 19.01 14.32 -33.52
N TYR A 8 20.19 14.49 -34.07
CA TYR A 8 21.36 15.02 -33.37
C TYR A 8 21.58 16.46 -33.79
N LEU A 9 21.52 17.37 -32.81
CA LEU A 9 21.71 18.80 -33.02
C LEU A 9 23.08 19.21 -32.49
N VAL A 10 23.94 19.69 -33.40
CA VAL A 10 25.22 20.34 -33.09
C VAL A 10 25.35 21.55 -33.99
N ASP A 11 25.63 22.71 -33.38
CA ASP A 11 25.94 23.97 -34.08
C ASP A 11 24.92 24.34 -35.19
N GLY A 12 23.64 24.08 -34.92
CA GLY A 12 22.53 24.39 -35.84
C GLY A 12 22.29 23.38 -36.97
N VAL A 13 23.14 22.34 -37.10
CA VAL A 13 22.97 21.28 -38.10
C VAL A 13 22.23 20.09 -37.49
N GLU A 14 21.10 19.72 -38.09
CA GLU A 14 20.33 18.53 -37.72
C GLU A 14 20.78 17.32 -38.54
N THR A 15 21.22 16.25 -37.88
CA THR A 15 21.53 14.97 -38.52
C THR A 15 20.69 13.84 -37.94
N ILE A 16 20.19 12.94 -38.78
CA ILE A 16 19.44 11.77 -38.31
C ILE A 16 20.43 10.67 -37.95
N VAL A 17 20.33 10.19 -36.71
CA VAL A 17 21.16 9.12 -36.17
C VAL A 17 20.32 7.86 -36.03
N HIS A 18 20.76 6.80 -36.70
CA HIS A 18 20.12 5.49 -36.63
C HIS A 18 20.62 4.70 -35.41
N LEU A 19 19.75 3.83 -34.86
CA LEU A 19 20.11 2.96 -33.74
C LEU A 19 21.28 2.02 -34.07
N SER A 20 21.45 1.62 -35.32
CA SER A 20 22.55 0.77 -35.81
C SER A 20 23.93 1.36 -35.54
N GLU A 21 24.05 2.68 -35.55
CA GLU A 21 25.29 3.42 -35.30
C GLU A 21 25.54 3.69 -33.81
N MET A 22 24.64 3.20 -32.94
CA MET A 22 24.60 3.58 -31.53
C MET A 22 25.03 2.44 -30.61
N ASN A 23 26.06 2.71 -29.79
CA ASN A 23 26.46 1.87 -28.68
C ASN A 23 26.60 2.70 -27.40
N LYS A 24 26.79 2.01 -26.25
CA LYS A 24 26.86 2.69 -24.94
C LYS A 24 28.01 3.70 -24.86
N GLN A 25 29.12 3.45 -25.54
CA GLN A 25 30.30 4.30 -25.51
C GLN A 25 30.12 5.52 -26.41
N THR A 26 29.63 5.33 -27.64
CA THR A 26 29.36 6.43 -28.59
C THR A 26 28.28 7.36 -28.06
N TYR A 27 27.21 6.82 -27.47
CA TYR A 27 26.17 7.62 -26.82
C TYR A 27 26.75 8.53 -25.73
N LYS A 28 27.54 7.98 -24.81
CA LYS A 28 28.09 8.74 -23.67
C LYS A 28 29.05 9.85 -24.11
N LYS A 29 29.87 9.59 -25.14
CA LYS A 29 30.91 10.51 -25.60
C LYS A 29 30.39 11.59 -26.54
N ARG A 30 29.45 11.28 -27.44
CA ARG A 30 29.03 12.17 -28.53
C ARG A 30 27.57 12.64 -28.42
N PHE A 31 26.64 11.76 -28.05
CA PHE A 31 25.20 12.01 -28.23
C PHE A 31 24.44 12.37 -26.94
N LYS A 32 25.04 12.19 -25.77
CA LYS A 32 24.38 12.42 -24.48
C LYS A 32 23.97 13.89 -24.34
N GLY A 33 22.66 14.13 -24.24
CA GLY A 33 22.10 15.48 -24.07
C GLY A 33 21.94 16.29 -25.36
N LYS A 34 22.29 15.71 -26.52
CA LYS A 34 22.20 16.36 -27.84
C LYS A 34 21.30 15.60 -28.83
N LEU A 35 20.65 14.53 -28.36
CA LEU A 35 19.80 13.67 -29.16
C LEU A 35 18.33 13.98 -28.88
N TYR A 36 17.54 14.19 -29.92
CA TYR A 36 16.15 14.62 -29.90
C TYR A 36 15.25 13.65 -30.67
N CYS A 37 13.96 13.75 -30.43
CA CYS A 37 12.93 13.00 -31.14
C CYS A 37 13.08 13.14 -32.66
N PRO A 38 12.89 12.05 -33.44
CA PRO A 38 13.01 12.11 -34.90
C PRO A 38 11.90 12.93 -35.56
N THR A 39 10.79 13.19 -34.87
CA THR A 39 9.74 14.10 -35.34
C THR A 39 10.28 15.52 -35.44
N GLY A 40 10.11 16.15 -36.61
CA GLY A 40 10.51 17.53 -36.86
C GLY A 40 9.92 18.49 -35.82
N GLY A 41 10.74 19.39 -35.29
CA GLY A 41 10.32 20.38 -34.29
C GLY A 41 9.98 19.83 -32.89
N CYS A 42 10.08 18.52 -32.64
CA CYS A 42 9.78 17.97 -31.32
C CYS A 42 10.93 18.23 -30.32
N PRO A 43 10.68 18.87 -29.16
CA PRO A 43 11.72 19.22 -28.17
C PRO A 43 12.15 18.05 -27.28
N ALA A 44 11.57 16.86 -27.47
CA ALA A 44 11.79 15.73 -26.59
C ALA A 44 13.22 15.15 -26.73
N LEU A 45 14.00 15.30 -25.66
CA LEU A 45 15.33 14.70 -25.55
C LEU A 45 15.27 13.17 -25.45
N LEU A 46 16.17 12.51 -26.16
CA LEU A 46 16.33 11.07 -26.19
C LEU A 46 17.56 10.60 -25.43
N SER A 47 17.51 9.36 -24.98
CA SER A 47 18.62 8.64 -24.39
C SER A 47 18.71 7.23 -24.94
N TYR A 48 19.91 6.71 -25.08
CA TYR A 48 20.12 5.34 -25.55
C TYR A 48 19.97 4.32 -24.42
N SER A 49 19.26 3.22 -24.70
CA SER A 49 19.10 2.07 -23.82
C SER A 49 19.71 0.83 -24.46
N GLY A 50 20.96 0.50 -24.11
CA GLY A 50 21.68 -0.67 -24.61
C GLY A 50 21.40 -1.95 -23.79
N GLY A 51 20.56 -2.83 -24.33
CA GLY A 51 20.22 -4.17 -23.82
C GLY A 51 19.75 -5.09 -24.97
N LYS A 52 19.16 -6.26 -24.67
CA LYS A 52 18.71 -7.25 -25.69
C LYS A 52 17.84 -6.65 -26.81
N ARG A 53 17.08 -5.58 -26.50
CA ARG A 53 16.34 -4.76 -27.48
C ARG A 53 16.80 -3.31 -27.36
N ALA A 54 17.89 -2.96 -28.03
CA ALA A 54 18.42 -1.60 -28.00
C ALA A 54 17.39 -0.60 -28.55
N HIS A 55 17.24 0.58 -27.96
CA HIS A 55 16.33 1.60 -28.46
C HIS A 55 16.67 2.98 -27.89
N PHE A 56 16.15 4.01 -28.53
CA PHE A 56 16.07 5.33 -27.93
C PHE A 56 14.82 5.43 -27.04
N LYS A 57 14.99 6.10 -25.90
CA LYS A 57 13.90 6.40 -24.96
C LYS A 57 13.91 7.88 -24.63
N THR A 58 12.74 8.47 -24.49
CA THR A 58 12.60 9.85 -24.04
C THR A 58 13.17 10.02 -22.63
N TRP A 59 13.77 11.18 -22.36
CA TRP A 59 14.16 11.56 -21.01
C TRP A 59 12.95 11.62 -20.07
N ARG A 60 13.19 11.37 -18.79
CA ARG A 60 12.14 11.50 -17.78
C ARG A 60 11.64 12.94 -17.77
N ARG A 61 10.31 13.11 -17.76
CA ARG A 61 9.62 14.43 -17.71
C ARG A 61 9.88 15.35 -18.91
N ARG A 62 10.47 14.85 -20.01
CA ARG A 62 10.48 15.56 -21.28
C ARG A 62 9.28 15.07 -22.10
N GLN A 63 8.36 15.98 -22.38
CA GLN A 63 7.18 15.72 -23.18
C GLN A 63 7.53 15.85 -24.66
N HIS A 64 6.83 15.06 -25.47
CA HIS A 64 6.80 15.26 -26.91
C HIS A 64 5.79 16.37 -27.24
N SER A 65 5.93 17.00 -28.40
CA SER A 65 4.92 17.93 -28.89
C SER A 65 3.58 17.22 -29.16
N ASP A 66 2.47 17.94 -29.11
CA ASP A 66 1.12 17.36 -29.21
C ASP A 66 0.86 16.66 -30.54
N GLY A 67 1.54 17.07 -31.62
CA GLY A 67 1.51 16.40 -32.94
C GLY A 67 2.55 15.29 -33.14
N CYS A 68 3.28 14.88 -32.10
CA CYS A 68 4.32 13.87 -32.23
C CYS A 68 3.75 12.46 -32.14
N ILE A 69 4.13 11.58 -33.08
CA ILE A 69 3.76 10.15 -33.05
C ILE A 69 4.21 9.40 -31.79
N TYR A 70 5.21 9.94 -31.08
CA TYR A 70 5.73 9.40 -29.82
C TYR A 70 5.17 10.08 -28.58
N ASN A 71 4.23 11.02 -28.75
CA ASN A 71 3.50 11.59 -27.65
C ASN A 71 2.61 10.54 -27.02
N ILE A 72 2.66 10.46 -25.70
CA ILE A 72 1.77 9.60 -24.92
C ILE A 72 1.02 10.57 -24.03
N ASN A 73 -0.25 10.80 -24.36
CA ASN A 73 -1.13 11.60 -23.54
C ASN A 73 -1.27 10.89 -22.20
N ARG A 74 -0.61 11.41 -21.18
CA ARG A 74 -0.78 10.93 -19.81
C ARG A 74 -1.87 11.80 -19.24
N GLU A 75 -3.11 11.43 -19.52
CA GLU A 75 -4.22 11.92 -18.71
C GLU A 75 -3.84 11.64 -17.26
N LEU A 76 -3.67 12.71 -16.49
CA LEU A 76 -3.63 12.62 -15.05
C LEU A 76 -5.04 12.18 -14.68
N VAL A 77 -5.23 10.86 -14.58
CA VAL A 77 -6.47 10.32 -14.01
C VAL A 77 -6.62 10.98 -12.65
N GLU A 78 -7.61 11.87 -12.53
CA GLU A 78 -8.01 12.43 -11.26
C GLU A 78 -8.52 11.27 -10.42
N ILE A 79 -7.71 10.94 -9.40
CA ILE A 79 -7.95 9.87 -8.46
C ILE A 79 -9.00 10.38 -7.47
N GLU A 80 -10.27 10.39 -7.86
CA GLU A 80 -11.37 10.71 -6.96
C GLU A 80 -12.19 9.44 -6.64
N GLN A 81 -12.25 9.18 -5.33
CA GLN A 81 -13.17 8.33 -4.59
C GLN A 81 -13.09 6.80 -4.79
N SER A 82 -12.97 6.24 -6.00
CA SER A 82 -12.93 4.77 -6.18
C SER A 82 -11.65 4.09 -5.64
N LEU A 83 -10.55 4.85 -5.48
CA LEU A 83 -9.28 4.34 -4.96
C LEU A 83 -9.20 4.25 -3.42
N LEU A 84 -10.24 4.68 -2.70
CA LEU A 84 -10.33 4.46 -1.25
C LEU A 84 -10.73 3.02 -0.91
N GLU A 85 -11.60 2.43 -1.74
CA GLU A 85 -12.01 1.03 -1.67
C GLU A 85 -10.85 0.10 -2.07
N ASP A 86 -10.12 0.42 -3.14
CA ASP A 86 -9.01 -0.41 -3.63
C ASP A 86 -7.77 -0.46 -2.71
N LYS A 87 -7.56 0.55 -1.86
CA LYS A 87 -6.31 0.64 -1.06
C LYS A 87 -6.24 -0.37 0.08
N THR A 88 -7.36 -0.78 0.65
CA THR A 88 -7.41 -1.85 1.67
C THR A 88 -7.26 -3.22 1.02
N PHE A 89 -7.76 -3.42 -0.20
CA PHE A 89 -7.57 -4.64 -0.99
C PHE A 89 -6.15 -4.79 -1.57
N THR A 90 -5.46 -3.69 -1.86
CA THR A 90 -4.07 -3.74 -2.40
C THR A 90 -3.03 -4.20 -1.37
N ILE A 91 -3.38 -4.24 -0.08
CA ILE A 91 -2.47 -4.72 0.98
C ILE A 91 -2.75 -6.20 1.23
N SER A 92 -1.77 -7.07 0.92
CA SER A 92 -1.92 -8.50 1.15
C SER A 92 -2.26 -8.83 2.60
N GLY A 93 -3.14 -9.83 2.80
CA GLY A 93 -3.63 -10.23 4.12
C GLY A 93 -2.49 -10.58 5.10
N HIS A 94 -1.44 -11.24 4.60
CA HIS A 94 -0.23 -11.55 5.38
C HIS A 94 0.45 -10.29 5.96
N ARG A 95 0.40 -9.15 5.27
CA ARG A 95 0.98 -7.88 5.77
C ARG A 95 0.13 -7.25 6.86
N LYS A 96 -1.20 -7.34 6.75
CA LYS A 96 -2.12 -6.88 7.80
C LYS A 96 -1.95 -7.70 9.07
N GLN A 97 -1.88 -9.02 8.94
CA GLN A 97 -1.67 -9.94 10.07
C GLN A 97 -0.31 -9.74 10.74
N ASN A 98 0.76 -9.49 9.99
CA ASN A 98 2.06 -9.15 10.58
C ASN A 98 2.01 -7.81 11.34
N ALA A 99 1.32 -6.80 10.81
CA ALA A 99 1.16 -5.52 11.49
C ALA A 99 0.40 -5.68 12.82
N LEU A 100 -0.70 -6.44 12.83
CA LEU A 100 -1.47 -6.78 14.04
C LEU A 100 -0.63 -7.57 15.05
N ARG A 101 0.13 -8.57 14.61
CA ARG A 101 1.03 -9.35 15.47
C ARG A 101 2.13 -8.50 16.10
N GLU A 102 2.69 -7.54 15.36
CA GLU A 102 3.66 -6.62 15.94
C GLU A 102 3.00 -5.61 16.88
N ALA A 103 1.73 -5.27 16.68
CA ALA A 103 0.97 -4.38 17.57
C ALA A 103 0.68 -5.03 18.92
N ALA A 104 0.34 -6.32 18.89
CA ALA A 104 0.16 -7.16 20.07
C ALA A 104 1.33 -7.08 21.06
N ARG A 105 2.57 -7.08 20.52
CA ARG A 105 3.80 -7.01 21.31
C ARG A 105 3.98 -5.67 22.03
N LEU A 106 3.35 -4.60 21.53
CA LEU A 106 3.43 -3.27 22.14
C LEU A 106 2.48 -3.15 23.34
N PHE A 107 1.33 -3.84 23.30
CA PHE A 107 0.38 -3.87 24.40
C PHE A 107 0.72 -4.92 25.46
N GLY A 108 1.23 -6.09 25.06
CA GLY A 108 1.55 -7.21 25.95
C GLY A 108 3.00 -7.22 26.45
N GLY A 109 3.55 -6.07 26.87
CA GLY A 109 4.85 -6.04 27.53
C GLY A 109 4.85 -7.02 28.72
N GLU A 110 5.68 -8.07 28.62
CA GLU A 110 5.82 -9.22 29.52
C GLU A 110 4.71 -10.29 29.39
N GLY A 111 5.02 -11.44 28.76
CA GLY A 111 4.26 -12.68 28.99
C GLY A 111 3.79 -13.54 27.81
N ALA A 112 4.14 -13.25 26.55
CA ALA A 112 3.85 -14.20 25.45
C ALA A 112 5.00 -15.19 25.25
N GLU A 113 5.17 -16.11 26.20
CA GLU A 113 6.05 -17.27 26.04
C GLU A 113 5.38 -18.35 25.16
N LYS A 114 6.21 -19.00 24.35
CA LYS A 114 5.98 -20.21 23.55
C LYS A 114 5.24 -20.02 22.23
N GLU A 115 6.03 -19.75 21.18
CA GLU A 115 6.02 -20.63 20.02
C GLU A 115 7.37 -20.64 19.28
N THR A 116 8.07 -21.76 19.46
CA THR A 116 9.15 -22.38 18.69
C THR A 116 10.25 -21.50 18.08
N VAL A 117 11.37 -21.51 18.81
CA VAL A 117 12.73 -21.44 18.29
C VAL A 117 12.88 -22.42 17.11
N LYS A 118 12.84 -21.91 15.88
CA LYS A 118 13.57 -22.53 14.76
C LYS A 118 14.88 -21.80 14.61
N ASN A 119 15.91 -22.41 15.17
CA ASN A 119 17.32 -22.13 14.97
C ASN A 119 17.59 -21.71 13.52
N LYS A 120 18.00 -20.45 13.34
CA LYS A 120 18.90 -20.10 12.23
C LYS A 120 20.16 -19.57 12.87
N THR A 121 21.10 -20.50 12.97
CA THR A 121 22.52 -20.31 13.18
C THR A 121 23.02 -19.01 12.58
N THR A 122 23.65 -18.24 13.46
CA THR A 122 24.53 -17.12 13.17
C THR A 122 25.57 -17.54 12.13
N THR A 123 25.35 -17.17 10.88
CA THR A 123 26.46 -16.97 9.93
C THR A 123 26.54 -15.47 9.67
N GLN A 124 27.55 -14.86 10.29
CA GLN A 124 28.02 -13.52 9.99
C GLN A 124 28.46 -13.50 8.51
N HIS A 125 27.54 -13.18 7.61
CA HIS A 125 27.92 -12.86 6.23
C HIS A 125 28.19 -11.35 6.12
N LEU A 126 29.48 -11.07 5.93
CA LEU A 126 30.04 -9.77 5.57
C LEU A 126 29.13 -8.97 4.64
N GLN A 127 28.82 -7.74 5.05
CA GLN A 127 28.08 -6.76 4.29
C GLN A 127 28.85 -6.40 3.00
N SER A 128 28.49 -7.01 1.88
CA SER A 128 28.86 -6.43 0.57
C SER A 128 27.82 -5.35 0.22
N ARG A 129 28.29 -4.10 0.12
CA ARG A 129 27.54 -2.95 -0.41
C ARG A 129 27.13 -3.25 -1.87
N GLN A 130 25.96 -3.83 -2.08
CA GLN A 130 25.37 -3.93 -3.42
C GLN A 130 24.34 -2.83 -3.65
N LYS A 131 24.68 -2.00 -4.64
CA LYS A 131 23.90 -0.87 -5.17
C LYS A 131 22.48 -1.31 -5.55
N ASN A 132 21.49 -0.59 -5.03
CA ASN A 132 20.07 -0.72 -5.33
C ASN A 132 19.78 -0.83 -6.84
N LYS A 133 19.50 -2.04 -7.33
CA LYS A 133 18.84 -2.28 -8.61
C LYS A 133 17.35 -2.03 -8.41
N TYR A 134 16.84 -0.95 -9.00
CA TYR A 134 15.40 -0.74 -9.16
C TYR A 134 14.81 -1.89 -10.00
N LYS A 135 14.17 -2.87 -9.35
CA LYS A 135 13.29 -3.84 -10.03
C LYS A 135 12.05 -3.07 -10.51
N LYS A 136 11.79 -3.08 -11.82
CA LYS A 136 10.56 -2.57 -12.40
C LYS A 136 9.40 -3.48 -12.00
N ARG A 137 8.29 -2.89 -11.57
CA ARG A 137 7.01 -3.59 -11.37
C ARG A 137 6.47 -3.96 -12.75
N HIS A 138 6.32 -5.25 -13.01
CA HIS A 138 5.45 -5.74 -14.07
C HIS A 138 4.16 -6.14 -13.36
N ILE A 139 3.09 -5.37 -13.55
CA ILE A 139 1.75 -5.84 -13.24
C ILE A 139 1.30 -6.50 -14.53
N GLN A 140 1.19 -7.82 -14.52
CA GLN A 140 0.58 -8.57 -15.61
C GLN A 140 -0.87 -8.79 -15.20
N MET A 141 -1.79 -8.06 -15.80
CA MET A 141 -3.21 -8.38 -15.67
C MET A 141 -3.53 -9.46 -16.70
N THR A 142 -3.83 -10.66 -16.24
CA THR A 142 -4.49 -11.69 -17.05
C THR A 142 -5.99 -11.40 -17.06
N LEU A 143 -6.47 -10.91 -18.21
CA LEU A 143 -7.89 -10.91 -18.54
C LEU A 143 -8.21 -12.33 -19.02
N TYR A 144 -8.59 -13.25 -18.13
CA TYR A 144 -9.44 -14.41 -18.38
C TYR A 144 -9.52 -15.23 -17.08
N ASP A 145 -10.76 -15.36 -16.59
CA ASP A 145 -11.33 -16.43 -15.78
C ASP A 145 -10.47 -17.15 -14.71
N GLY A 146 -10.90 -17.04 -13.45
CA GLY A 146 -10.59 -18.00 -12.39
C GLY A 146 -9.22 -17.89 -11.72
N ASP A 147 -9.25 -17.69 -10.40
CA ASP A 147 -8.15 -17.75 -9.43
C ASP A 147 -7.13 -16.61 -9.46
N PHE A 148 -7.29 -15.71 -8.49
CA PHE A 148 -6.21 -14.89 -7.96
C PHE A 148 -5.17 -15.81 -7.31
N LEU A 149 -4.30 -16.42 -8.12
CA LEU A 149 -3.01 -16.84 -7.63
C LEU A 149 -2.27 -15.57 -7.22
N GLU A 150 -2.25 -15.28 -5.91
CA GLU A 150 -1.28 -14.38 -5.30
C GLU A 150 0.11 -14.94 -5.66
N ASP A 151 0.61 -14.57 -6.83
CA ASP A 151 2.00 -14.78 -7.18
C ASP A 151 2.79 -14.03 -6.11
N ASP A 152 3.45 -14.82 -5.28
CA ASP A 152 4.20 -14.48 -4.07
C ASP A 152 5.45 -13.68 -4.46
N THR A 153 5.21 -12.58 -5.16
CA THR A 153 6.21 -11.63 -5.59
C THR A 153 6.70 -10.96 -4.32
N LEU A 154 7.82 -11.51 -3.84
CA LEU A 154 8.72 -11.11 -2.74
C LEU A 154 9.18 -9.63 -2.81
N VAL A 155 8.28 -8.70 -3.06
CA VAL A 155 8.49 -7.28 -2.86
C VAL A 155 7.90 -6.98 -1.50
N LYS A 156 8.77 -6.89 -0.48
CA LYS A 156 8.39 -6.34 0.83
C LYS A 156 7.74 -4.98 0.60
N GLY A 157 6.41 -4.94 0.57
CA GLY A 157 5.66 -3.71 0.56
C GLY A 157 5.99 -2.93 1.84
N LYS A 158 5.98 -1.60 1.75
CA LYS A 158 6.30 -0.71 2.88
C LYS A 158 5.46 -1.08 4.10
N ALA A 159 6.07 -1.22 5.28
CA ALA A 159 5.33 -1.56 6.50
C ALA A 159 4.12 -0.63 6.71
N ILE A 160 2.99 -1.20 7.12
CA ILE A 160 1.81 -0.42 7.51
C ILE A 160 2.22 0.43 8.70
N ARG A 161 2.02 1.74 8.61
CA ARG A 161 2.42 2.66 9.67
C ARG A 161 1.45 2.50 10.84
N LYS A 162 2.02 2.29 12.01
CA LYS A 162 1.33 2.20 13.29
C LYS A 162 1.11 3.60 13.85
N ARG A 163 -0.07 3.83 14.41
CA ARG A 163 -0.47 5.07 15.07
C ARG A 163 -1.29 4.72 16.30
N PHE A 164 -1.01 5.38 17.40
CA PHE A 164 -1.99 5.47 18.48
C PHE A 164 -3.04 6.53 18.13
N VAL A 165 -4.17 6.55 18.83
CA VAL A 165 -5.27 7.49 18.55
C VAL A 165 -4.81 8.96 18.61
N ASP A 166 -3.93 9.30 19.55
CA ASP A 166 -3.32 10.63 19.74
C ASP A 166 -2.35 11.03 18.62
N GLU A 167 -1.76 10.07 17.91
CA GLU A 167 -0.79 10.33 16.84
C GLU A 167 -1.42 10.63 15.47
N ILE A 168 -2.76 10.55 15.37
CA ILE A 168 -3.49 10.69 14.10
C ILE A 168 -3.55 12.15 13.69
N LYS A 169 -3.16 12.43 12.44
CA LYS A 169 -3.10 13.78 11.87
C LYS A 169 -3.87 13.84 10.56
N GLN A 170 -4.16 15.05 10.07
CA GLN A 170 -4.81 15.27 8.75
C GLN A 170 -4.10 14.57 7.58
N LYS A 171 -2.79 14.32 7.69
CA LYS A 171 -1.99 13.61 6.67
C LYS A 171 -2.34 12.12 6.55
N ASP A 172 -3.01 11.57 7.55
CA ASP A 172 -3.39 10.17 7.62
C ASP A 172 -4.81 9.91 7.08
N VAL A 173 -5.60 10.96 6.81
CA VAL A 173 -6.91 10.86 6.15
C VAL A 173 -6.76 10.20 4.77
N GLY A 174 -7.62 9.24 4.48
CA GLY A 174 -7.63 8.49 3.21
C GLY A 174 -6.46 7.52 3.05
N GLN A 175 -5.73 7.23 4.13
CA GLN A 175 -4.67 6.21 4.14
C GLN A 175 -5.04 5.04 5.06
N VAL A 176 -4.62 3.85 4.65
CA VAL A 176 -4.65 2.68 5.52
C VAL A 176 -3.61 2.83 6.63
N ARG A 177 -4.06 2.69 7.87
CA ARG A 177 -3.23 2.74 9.08
C ARG A 177 -3.61 1.63 10.02
N LEU A 178 -2.62 1.21 10.82
CA LEU A 178 -2.86 0.39 11.99
C LEU A 178 -3.06 1.35 13.17
N VAL A 179 -4.25 1.34 13.75
CA VAL A 179 -4.64 2.18 14.89
C VAL A 179 -4.68 1.34 16.16
N LEU A 180 -4.16 1.91 17.24
CA LEU A 180 -4.05 1.30 18.56
C LEU A 180 -4.72 2.19 19.62
N GLY A 181 -5.52 1.60 20.50
CA GLY A 181 -6.18 2.31 21.60
C GLY A 181 -6.89 1.39 22.58
N PHE A 182 -7.62 1.96 23.53
CA PHE A 182 -8.47 1.24 24.48
C PHE A 182 -9.94 1.48 24.18
N ILE A 183 -10.77 0.43 24.25
CA ILE A 183 -12.22 0.54 24.02
C ILE A 183 -12.86 1.11 25.29
N GLN A 184 -13.55 2.25 25.15
CA GLN A 184 -14.32 2.83 26.26
C GLN A 184 -15.81 2.48 26.17
N HIS A 185 -16.37 2.58 24.97
CA HIS A 185 -17.79 2.34 24.76
C HIS A 185 -17.99 1.52 23.49
N ALA A 186 -18.95 0.60 23.54
CA ALA A 186 -19.40 -0.20 22.41
C ALA A 186 -20.93 -0.12 22.36
N LEU A 187 -21.48 0.45 21.29
CA LEU A 187 -22.92 0.51 21.05
C LEU A 187 -23.26 -0.49 19.95
N LEU A 188 -24.11 -1.47 20.25
CA LEU A 188 -24.57 -2.42 19.25
C LEU A 188 -25.54 -1.72 18.29
N VAL A 189 -25.25 -1.78 17.00
CA VAL A 189 -26.09 -1.23 15.92
C VAL A 189 -26.39 -2.37 14.96
N GLY A 190 -27.51 -3.06 15.18
CA GLY A 190 -27.87 -4.25 14.40
C GLY A 190 -26.90 -5.41 14.65
N GLU A 191 -26.27 -5.91 13.59
CA GLU A 191 -25.35 -7.06 13.62
C GLU A 191 -23.88 -6.67 13.91
N VAL A 192 -23.58 -5.38 13.94
CA VAL A 192 -22.25 -4.79 14.20
C VAL A 192 -22.29 -3.88 15.44
N ALA A 193 -21.14 -3.35 15.86
CA ALA A 193 -21.08 -2.37 16.93
C ALA A 193 -20.25 -1.14 16.54
N ASP A 194 -20.76 0.03 16.92
CA ASP A 194 -20.01 1.27 16.91
C ASP A 194 -19.10 1.31 18.14
N LEU A 195 -17.79 1.34 17.93
CA LEU A 195 -16.82 1.36 19.02
C LEU A 195 -16.21 2.75 19.18
N SER A 196 -16.02 3.17 20.41
CA SER A 196 -15.25 4.37 20.77
C SER A 196 -13.95 3.94 21.41
N ILE A 197 -12.84 4.30 20.77
CA ILE A 197 -11.48 4.02 21.25
C ILE A 197 -10.81 5.30 21.75
N GLU A 198 -10.04 5.19 22.83
CA GLU A 198 -9.29 6.31 23.43
C GLU A 198 -7.82 5.94 23.66
N HIS A 199 -6.93 6.93 23.50
CA HIS A 199 -5.55 6.89 23.98
C HIS A 199 -5.09 8.32 24.31
N ASN A 200 -4.54 8.55 25.51
CA ASN A 200 -4.05 9.86 25.98
C ASN A 200 -5.03 11.02 25.71
N GLU A 201 -6.29 10.89 26.17
CA GLU A 201 -7.38 11.88 26.01
C GLU A 201 -7.88 12.08 24.56
N ALA A 202 -7.24 11.48 23.56
CA ALA A 202 -7.70 11.50 22.18
C ALA A 202 -8.69 10.37 21.93
N ARG A 203 -9.88 10.70 21.39
CA ARG A 203 -10.95 9.75 21.07
C ARG A 203 -11.14 9.60 19.56
N MET A 204 -11.44 8.38 19.14
CA MET A 204 -11.74 8.03 17.76
C MET A 204 -12.88 7.01 17.72
N LYS A 205 -13.76 7.14 16.72
CA LYS A 205 -14.82 6.15 16.46
C LYS A 205 -14.31 5.09 15.50
N VAL A 206 -14.68 3.83 15.73
CA VAL A 206 -14.49 2.73 14.79
C VAL A 206 -15.84 2.35 14.23
N VAL A 207 -15.95 2.35 12.89
CA VAL A 207 -17.20 2.14 12.16
C VAL A 207 -17.03 0.95 11.22
N PHE A 208 -18.05 0.09 11.22
CA PHE A 208 -18.18 -1.03 10.29
C PHE A 208 -19.27 -0.68 9.29
N PRO A 209 -18.92 -0.41 8.02
CA PRO A 209 -19.87 0.09 7.04
C PRO A 209 -20.73 -1.08 6.48
N GLU A 210 -21.77 -0.78 5.71
CA GLU A 210 -22.71 -1.80 5.19
C GLU A 210 -22.01 -2.88 4.36
N GLU A 211 -20.91 -2.53 3.68
CA GLU A 211 -20.10 -3.49 2.90
C GLU A 211 -19.45 -4.54 3.81
N PHE A 212 -19.16 -4.20 5.06
CA PHE A 212 -18.68 -5.17 6.04
C PHE A 212 -19.73 -6.24 6.30
N VAL A 213 -21.01 -5.85 6.40
CA VAL A 213 -22.14 -6.73 6.67
C VAL A 213 -22.48 -7.58 5.43
N ALA A 214 -22.39 -6.98 4.24
CA ALA A 214 -22.67 -7.68 2.98
C ALA A 214 -21.60 -8.73 2.59
N GLU A 215 -20.37 -8.59 3.09
CA GLU A 215 -19.26 -9.48 2.76
C GLU A 215 -19.39 -10.87 3.42
N ARG A 216 -19.38 -11.93 2.60
CA ARG A 216 -19.60 -13.31 3.08
C ARG A 216 -18.50 -13.78 4.04
N LEU A 217 -17.26 -13.33 3.83
CA LEU A 217 -16.13 -13.68 4.71
C LEU A 217 -16.30 -13.12 6.13
N ASN A 218 -17.07 -12.04 6.28
CA ASN A 218 -17.34 -11.40 7.56
C ASN A 218 -18.55 -12.01 8.29
N SER A 219 -19.31 -12.92 7.67
CA SER A 219 -20.46 -13.58 8.29
C SER A 219 -20.16 -14.21 9.66
N SER A 220 -18.94 -14.72 9.83
CA SER A 220 -18.48 -15.31 11.08
C SER A 220 -18.26 -14.30 12.21
N TYR A 221 -18.28 -13.00 11.93
CA TYR A 221 -18.07 -11.90 12.89
C TYR A 221 -19.39 -11.23 13.31
N LEU A 222 -20.41 -11.35 12.47
CA LEU A 222 -21.74 -10.79 12.72
C LEU A 222 -22.31 -11.36 14.03
N ASN A 223 -23.02 -10.53 14.80
CA ASN A 223 -23.60 -10.83 16.11
C ASN A 223 -22.61 -11.14 17.25
N LYS A 224 -21.30 -11.28 16.97
CA LYS A 224 -20.27 -11.51 18.00
C LYS A 224 -19.82 -10.24 18.71
N PHE A 225 -20.20 -9.08 18.20
CA PHE A 225 -19.93 -7.78 18.82
C PHE A 225 -20.63 -7.61 20.17
N THR A 226 -21.66 -8.42 20.46
CA THR A 226 -22.36 -8.49 21.77
C THR A 226 -21.44 -8.84 22.94
N ALA A 227 -20.31 -9.52 22.68
CA ALA A 227 -19.32 -9.84 23.70
C ALA A 227 -18.55 -8.61 24.21
N ILE A 228 -18.46 -7.53 23.43
CA ILE A 228 -17.67 -6.35 23.77
C ILE A 228 -18.32 -5.56 24.93
N PRO A 229 -19.62 -5.20 24.88
CA PRO A 229 -20.29 -4.59 26.02
C PRO A 229 -20.20 -5.43 27.30
N LYS A 230 -20.45 -6.75 27.21
CA LYS A 230 -20.31 -7.67 28.35
C LYS A 230 -18.91 -7.61 28.99
N ALA A 231 -17.87 -7.57 28.16
CA ALA A 231 -16.50 -7.50 28.65
C ALA A 231 -16.14 -6.14 29.27
N ILE A 232 -16.78 -5.05 28.83
CA ILE A 232 -16.64 -3.72 29.46
C ILE A 232 -17.29 -3.70 30.85
N GLU A 233 -18.46 -4.32 31.01
CA GLU A 233 -19.16 -4.42 32.31
C GLU A 233 -18.34 -5.17 33.38
N ILE A 234 -17.52 -6.13 32.96
CA ILE A 234 -16.62 -6.89 33.85
C ILE A 234 -15.45 -6.01 34.37
N GLY A 235 -15.25 -4.82 33.80
CA GLY A 235 -14.31 -3.81 34.31
C GLY A 235 -12.87 -3.98 33.86
N ASN A 236 -12.60 -4.86 32.89
CA ASN A 236 -11.25 -5.05 32.35
C ASN A 236 -10.98 -4.06 31.21
N PRO A 237 -9.81 -3.38 31.20
CA PRO A 237 -9.45 -2.50 30.09
C PRO A 237 -9.27 -3.33 28.81
N LEU A 238 -10.10 -3.05 27.80
CA LEU A 238 -10.04 -3.72 26.51
C LEU A 238 -9.11 -2.97 25.56
N THR A 239 -8.06 -3.64 25.09
CA THR A 239 -7.18 -3.10 24.04
C THR A 239 -7.75 -3.37 22.66
N PHE A 240 -7.58 -2.41 21.76
CA PHE A 240 -7.99 -2.49 20.37
C PHE A 240 -6.81 -2.28 19.44
N ALA A 241 -6.70 -3.14 18.43
CA ALA A 241 -5.77 -2.98 17.32
C ALA A 241 -6.50 -3.24 16.01
N GLY A 242 -6.61 -2.23 15.15
CA GLY A 242 -7.35 -2.32 13.89
C GLY A 242 -6.57 -1.76 12.71
N VAL A 243 -6.65 -2.43 11.56
CA VAL A 243 -6.18 -1.94 10.27
C VAL A 243 -7.38 -1.44 9.49
N GLY A 244 -7.39 -0.16 9.16
CA GLY A 244 -8.52 0.45 8.46
C GLY A 244 -8.17 1.75 7.77
N ASN A 245 -9.15 2.31 7.08
CA ASN A 245 -9.06 3.62 6.45
C ASN A 245 -9.44 4.70 7.47
N ILE A 246 -8.60 5.71 7.62
CA ILE A 246 -8.94 6.88 8.44
C ILE A 246 -9.77 7.84 7.60
N ARG A 247 -10.96 8.18 8.10
CA ARG A 247 -11.88 9.17 7.54
C ARG A 247 -12.19 10.23 8.60
N VAL A 248 -12.82 11.31 8.15
CA VAL A 248 -13.37 12.35 9.01
C VAL A 248 -14.87 12.37 8.74
N ASN A 249 -15.69 12.28 9.79
CA ASN A 249 -17.14 12.34 9.67
C ASN A 249 -17.61 13.78 9.38
N GLU A 250 -18.87 13.97 9.02
CA GLU A 250 -19.53 15.27 8.84
C GLU A 250 -19.38 16.19 10.07
N SER A 251 -19.36 15.59 11.26
CA SER A 251 -19.13 16.28 12.54
C SER A 251 -17.66 16.67 12.80
N GLY A 252 -16.74 16.41 11.87
CA GLY A 252 -15.31 16.71 12.00
C GLY A 252 -14.53 15.75 12.92
N GLN A 253 -15.15 14.67 13.36
CA GLN A 253 -14.51 13.65 14.22
C GLN A 253 -13.77 12.60 13.37
N TRP A 254 -12.66 12.09 13.91
CA TRP A 254 -11.86 11.06 13.24
C TRP A 254 -12.50 9.69 13.39
N GLU A 255 -12.61 8.98 12.27
CA GLU A 255 -13.21 7.65 12.23
C GLU A 255 -12.27 6.65 11.54
N LEU A 256 -12.22 5.44 12.08
CA LEU A 256 -11.54 4.30 11.49
C LEU A 256 -12.58 3.38 10.85
N VAL A 257 -12.53 3.25 9.53
CA VAL A 257 -13.42 2.37 8.77
C VAL A 257 -12.73 1.05 8.50
N ILE A 258 -13.38 -0.05 8.89
CA ILE A 258 -12.85 -1.41 8.78
C ILE A 258 -13.79 -2.25 7.89
N TYR A 259 -13.22 -2.89 6.88
CA TYR A 259 -13.97 -3.65 5.88
C TYR A 259 -13.89 -5.17 6.07
N SER A 260 -12.91 -5.68 6.84
CA SER A 260 -12.74 -7.11 7.07
C SER A 260 -12.63 -7.43 8.55
N GLY A 261 -13.31 -8.47 9.00
CA GLY A 261 -13.28 -8.91 10.40
C GLY A 261 -11.88 -9.34 10.86
N ALA A 262 -11.08 -9.86 9.95
CA ALA A 262 -9.70 -10.27 10.22
C ALA A 262 -8.73 -9.08 10.38
N ASP A 263 -9.15 -7.88 10.02
CA ASP A 263 -8.32 -6.68 10.05
C ASP A 263 -8.30 -5.99 11.42
N PHE A 264 -8.98 -6.53 12.44
CA PHE A 264 -8.91 -6.03 13.81
C PHE A 264 -8.78 -7.12 14.86
N LYS A 265 -8.35 -6.72 16.05
CA LYS A 265 -8.21 -7.56 17.24
C LYS A 265 -8.60 -6.80 18.49
N ILE A 266 -9.21 -7.52 19.43
CA ILE A 266 -9.56 -7.04 20.77
C ILE A 266 -8.80 -7.88 21.78
N ASN A 267 -8.06 -7.27 22.70
CA ASN A 267 -7.15 -7.98 23.62
C ASN A 267 -6.21 -8.94 22.89
N ASN A 268 -5.74 -8.54 21.71
CA ASN A 268 -4.90 -9.35 20.81
C ASN A 268 -5.56 -10.67 20.34
N LEU A 269 -6.85 -10.86 20.60
CA LEU A 269 -7.64 -11.97 20.11
C LEU A 269 -8.48 -11.54 18.91
N ASP A 270 -8.71 -12.49 18.02
CA ASP A 270 -9.73 -12.35 16.99
C ASP A 270 -11.11 -12.27 17.64
N LEU A 271 -12.04 -11.47 17.11
CA LEU A 271 -13.36 -11.30 17.71
C LEU A 271 -14.10 -12.64 17.85
N THR A 272 -13.89 -13.55 16.91
CA THR A 272 -14.50 -14.88 16.94
C THR A 272 -14.06 -15.72 18.14
N VAL A 273 -12.81 -15.55 18.59
CA VAL A 273 -12.23 -16.23 19.75
C VAL A 273 -12.59 -15.47 21.02
N PHE A 274 -12.49 -14.15 20.99
CA PHE A 274 -12.87 -13.27 22.10
C PHE A 274 -14.33 -13.51 22.51
N ALA A 275 -15.25 -13.59 21.55
CA ALA A 275 -16.66 -13.81 21.83
C ALA A 275 -16.94 -15.17 22.49
N LYS A 276 -16.12 -16.21 22.25
CA LYS A 276 -16.28 -17.50 22.95
C LYS A 276 -16.00 -17.40 24.45
N SER A 277 -15.16 -16.46 24.87
CA SER A 277 -14.88 -16.23 26.29
C SER A 277 -16.04 -15.56 27.04
N PHE A 278 -17.05 -15.06 26.30
CA PHE A 278 -18.24 -14.38 26.85
C PHE A 278 -19.55 -14.92 26.25
N ALA A 279 -19.47 -16.07 25.59
CA ALA A 279 -20.62 -16.84 25.14
C ALA A 279 -21.03 -17.75 26.29
N ASP A 280 -22.22 -17.49 26.82
CA ASP A 280 -22.89 -18.35 27.80
C ASP A 280 -23.35 -19.66 27.14
#